data_AF-A0A8T5S1S9-F1
#
_entry.id   AF-A0A8T5S1S9-F1
#
_cell.length_a   1.000
_cell.length_b   1.000
_cell.length_c   1.000
_cell.angle_alpha   90.00
_cell.angle_beta   90.00
_cell.angle_gamma   90.00
#
_symmetry.space_group_name_H-M   'P 1'
#
loop_
_entity.id
_entity.type
_entity.pdbx_description
1 polymer ?
#
loop_
_entity_poly.entity_id
_entity_poly.type
_entity_poly.pdbx_seq_one_letter_code
_entity_poly.pdbx_strand_id
1 'polypeptide(L)'
;MILEQLYDATNNLINQQFYKDGFDIIIGRTPEVSVKISNSGQIIRKFKDLFNSNIQLFLEGEYLQFLNLFKRIKGVDENNINEIYQDLQLKFHNLKDTKNIDTVVLYALVLNSLISSIRDINFNNALTEINRRVKKKKKGNNNKIQQKLDMLFMRNDGNVSILYNLSYLDTLAESFNYRKVARICKIQKSKYINRIVDTLLVLNN
;
A
#
# COMPACT_ATOMS: atom_id res chain seq x y z
N MET A 1 8.01 14.26 23.27
CA MET A 1 8.20 12.93 23.93
C MET A 1 8.37 11.86 22.86
N ILE A 2 9.09 10.74 23.07
CA ILE A 2 9.32 9.72 22.03
C ILE A 2 8.01 9.23 21.39
N LEU A 3 6.95 9.02 22.19
CA LEU A 3 5.64 8.59 21.74
C LEU A 3 5.02 9.52 20.68
N GLU A 4 5.15 10.83 20.88
CA GLU A 4 4.67 11.87 19.97
C GLU A 4 5.40 11.81 18.63
N GLN A 5 6.73 11.63 18.66
CA GLN A 5 7.53 11.48 17.45
C GLN A 5 7.14 10.23 16.65
N LEU A 6 6.76 9.14 17.33
CA LEU A 6 6.28 7.94 16.64
C LEU A 6 4.89 8.15 16.03
N TYR A 7 3.98 8.84 16.71
CA TYR A 7 2.69 9.21 16.13
C TYR A 7 2.85 10.12 14.89
N ASP A 8 3.79 11.06 14.95
CA ASP A 8 4.15 11.90 13.81
C ASP A 8 4.74 11.08 12.67
N ALA A 9 5.59 10.09 12.97
CA ALA A 9 6.12 9.17 11.95
C ALA A 9 4.98 8.41 11.23
N THR A 10 4.00 7.88 11.97
CA THR A 10 2.82 7.23 11.39
C THR A 10 2.04 8.19 10.48
N ASN A 11 1.77 9.40 10.96
CA ASN A 11 1.04 10.40 10.20
C ASN A 11 1.77 10.80 8.93
N ASN A 12 3.05 11.16 9.04
CA ASN A 12 3.87 11.61 7.94
C ASN A 12 3.97 10.55 6.85
N LEU A 13 4.26 9.30 7.22
CA LEU A 13 4.48 8.24 6.24
C LEU A 13 3.20 7.90 5.46
N ILE A 14 2.05 7.84 6.13
CA ILE A 14 0.76 7.60 5.47
C ILE A 14 0.37 8.80 4.58
N ASN A 15 0.57 10.02 5.05
CA ASN A 15 0.16 11.21 4.32
C ASN A 15 1.02 11.44 3.07
N GLN A 16 2.34 11.26 3.19
CA GLN A 16 3.26 11.46 2.08
C GLN A 16 3.04 10.45 0.94
N GLN A 17 2.63 9.22 1.27
CA GLN A 17 2.62 8.14 0.29
C GLN A 17 1.23 7.82 -0.29
N PHE A 18 0.14 8.31 0.33
CA PHE A 18 -1.20 7.76 0.07
C PHE A 18 -2.35 8.76 0.18
N TYR A 19 -2.36 9.65 1.18
CA TYR A 19 -3.55 10.41 1.55
C TYR A 19 -3.26 11.89 1.85
N LYS A 20 -4.10 12.79 1.33
CA LYS A 20 -4.06 14.21 1.70
C LYS A 20 -4.93 14.46 2.94
N ASP A 21 -4.29 14.71 4.07
CA ASP A 21 -4.95 14.83 5.37
C ASP A 21 -6.06 15.88 5.40
N GLY A 22 -7.24 15.49 5.91
CA GLY A 22 -8.40 16.37 6.01
C GLY A 22 -9.22 16.58 4.73
N PHE A 23 -8.81 16.04 3.57
CA PHE A 23 -9.47 16.33 2.29
C PHE A 23 -10.23 15.16 1.67
N ASP A 24 -10.17 13.95 2.25
CA ASP A 24 -10.73 12.74 1.64
C ASP A 24 -10.14 12.47 0.24
N ILE A 25 -8.86 12.79 0.03
CA ILE A 25 -8.17 12.67 -1.27
C ILE A 25 -7.08 11.60 -1.20
N ILE A 26 -7.17 10.64 -2.11
CA ILE A 26 -6.12 9.67 -2.40
C ILE A 26 -5.24 10.22 -3.50
N ILE A 27 -3.93 10.27 -3.25
CA ILE A 27 -2.93 10.76 -4.21
C ILE A 27 -2.23 9.59 -4.88
N GLY A 28 -1.64 9.79 -6.06
CA GLY A 28 -0.64 8.88 -6.62
C GLY A 28 0.73 9.09 -5.96
N ARG A 29 1.77 8.48 -6.53
CA ARG A 29 3.18 8.73 -6.22
C ARG A 29 3.57 10.18 -6.55
N THR A 30 2.96 10.75 -7.58
CA THR A 30 2.99 12.18 -7.86
C THR A 30 1.62 12.80 -7.48
N PRO A 31 1.60 13.98 -6.82
CA PRO A 31 0.34 14.64 -6.41
C PRO A 31 -0.56 15.06 -7.58
N GLU A 32 -0.02 15.11 -8.80
CA GLU A 32 -0.73 15.49 -10.02
C GLU A 32 -1.93 14.58 -10.31
N VAL A 33 -1.85 13.31 -9.93
CA VAL A 33 -2.96 12.37 -10.03
C VAL A 33 -3.55 12.15 -8.67
N SER A 34 -4.81 12.54 -8.50
CA SER A 34 -5.53 12.34 -7.25
C SER A 34 -7.01 12.03 -7.49
N VAL A 35 -7.63 11.39 -6.51
CA VAL A 35 -9.04 11.02 -6.53
C VAL A 35 -9.66 11.32 -5.17
N LYS A 36 -10.72 12.12 -5.16
CA LYS A 36 -11.52 12.34 -3.96
C LYS A 36 -12.43 11.13 -3.71
N ILE A 37 -12.31 10.54 -2.52
CA ILE A 37 -13.13 9.42 -2.05
C ILE A 37 -13.67 9.79 -0.68
N SER A 38 -14.93 10.23 -0.63
CA SER A 38 -15.58 10.63 0.63
C SER A 38 -15.51 9.51 1.68
N ASN A 39 -15.26 9.88 2.93
CA ASN A 39 -15.02 9.01 4.08
C ASN A 39 -13.71 8.21 4.05
N SER A 40 -12.81 8.47 3.10
CA SER A 40 -11.49 7.84 3.11
C SER A 40 -10.71 8.23 4.37
N GLY A 41 -10.81 9.46 4.85
CA GLY A 41 -10.15 9.91 6.09
C GLY A 41 -10.52 9.10 7.33
N GLN A 42 -11.77 8.62 7.44
CA GLN A 42 -12.17 7.75 8.55
C GLN A 42 -11.52 6.37 8.49
N ILE A 43 -11.37 5.83 7.28
CA ILE A 43 -10.67 4.57 7.02
C ILE A 43 -9.18 4.72 7.34
N ILE A 44 -8.56 5.82 6.90
CA ILE A 44 -7.16 6.13 7.20
C ILE A 44 -6.95 6.28 8.70
N ARG A 45 -7.85 6.97 9.41
CA ARG A 45 -7.78 7.08 10.87
C ARG A 45 -7.82 5.71 11.55
N LYS A 46 -8.78 4.85 11.20
CA LYS A 46 -8.84 3.47 11.74
C LYS A 46 -7.58 2.66 11.45
N PHE A 47 -6.95 2.88 10.29
CA PHE A 47 -5.68 2.25 9.96
C PHE A 47 -4.54 2.79 10.82
N LYS A 48 -4.41 4.12 10.96
CA LYS A 48 -3.45 4.79 11.87
C LYS A 48 -3.62 4.31 13.32
N ASP A 49 -4.85 4.11 13.77
CA ASP A 49 -5.16 3.63 15.12
C ASP A 49 -4.63 2.20 15.39
N LEU A 50 -4.45 1.36 14.37
CA LEU A 50 -3.81 0.04 14.54
C LEU A 50 -2.36 0.16 14.97
N PHE A 51 -1.65 1.17 14.47
CA PHE A 51 -0.28 1.45 14.89
C PHE A 51 -0.26 2.11 16.25
N ASN A 52 -1.00 3.21 16.38
CA ASN A 52 -0.89 4.10 17.53
C ASN A 52 -1.40 3.46 18.83
N SER A 53 -2.48 2.68 18.75
CA SER A 53 -3.06 1.99 19.93
C SER A 53 -2.21 0.84 20.44
N ASN A 54 -1.26 0.35 19.63
CA ASN A 54 -0.46 -0.84 19.94
C ASN A 54 1.04 -0.56 19.94
N ILE A 55 1.41 0.71 19.99
CA ILE A 55 2.80 1.18 19.87
C ILE A 55 3.70 0.66 21.00
N GLN A 56 3.10 0.30 22.13
CA GLN A 56 3.80 -0.30 23.26
C GLN A 56 4.46 -1.63 22.88
N LEU A 57 3.78 -2.48 22.09
CA LEU A 57 4.36 -3.74 21.60
C LEU A 57 5.61 -3.49 20.75
N PHE A 58 5.64 -2.39 19.99
CA PHE A 58 6.84 -2.01 19.24
C PHE A 58 7.96 -1.54 20.19
N LEU A 59 7.65 -0.70 21.18
CA LEU A 59 8.62 -0.19 22.15
C LEU A 59 9.25 -1.30 23.01
N GLU A 60 8.48 -2.35 23.30
CA GLU A 60 8.92 -3.54 24.06
C GLU A 60 9.68 -4.55 23.19
N GLY A 61 9.81 -4.30 21.88
CA GLY A 61 10.47 -5.20 20.95
C GLY A 61 9.65 -6.42 20.54
N GLU A 62 8.36 -6.46 20.90
CA GLU A 62 7.42 -7.53 20.57
C GLU A 62 6.92 -7.41 19.11
N TYR A 63 7.84 -7.26 18.16
CA TYR A 63 7.53 -6.91 16.77
C TYR A 63 6.59 -7.92 16.09
N LEU A 64 6.77 -9.22 16.33
CA LEU A 64 5.87 -10.21 15.74
C LEU A 64 4.43 -10.08 16.26
N GLN A 65 4.26 -9.77 17.55
CA GLN A 65 2.93 -9.53 18.13
C GLN A 65 2.33 -8.25 17.54
N PHE A 66 3.12 -7.19 17.43
CA PHE A 66 2.73 -5.94 16.79
C PHE A 66 2.27 -6.16 15.33
N LEU A 67 3.03 -6.90 14.53
CA LEU A 67 2.71 -7.21 13.13
C LEU A 67 1.44 -8.06 13.02
N ASN A 68 1.23 -9.03 13.92
CA ASN A 68 0.06 -9.90 13.91
C ASN A 68 -1.28 -9.15 14.02
N LEU A 69 -1.29 -7.94 14.56
CA LEU A 69 -2.49 -7.09 14.62
C LEU A 69 -3.04 -6.76 13.23
N PHE A 70 -2.19 -6.78 12.20
CA PHE A 70 -2.54 -6.42 10.83
C PHE A 70 -3.13 -7.58 10.03
N LYS A 71 -3.22 -8.79 10.58
CA LYS A 71 -3.97 -9.92 9.98
C LYS A 71 -5.47 -9.63 9.81
N ARG A 72 -5.99 -8.60 10.49
CA ARG A 72 -7.36 -8.09 10.25
C ARG A 72 -7.53 -7.40 8.91
N ILE A 73 -6.43 -6.99 8.27
CA ILE A 73 -6.47 -6.42 6.93
C ILE A 73 -6.62 -7.57 5.95
N LYS A 74 -7.66 -7.50 5.12
CA LYS A 74 -7.99 -8.53 4.16
C LYS A 74 -6.79 -8.82 3.23
N GLY A 75 -6.49 -10.11 3.07
CA GLY A 75 -5.37 -10.58 2.25
C GLY A 75 -4.04 -10.67 2.98
N VAL A 76 -3.94 -10.21 4.24
CA VAL A 76 -2.75 -10.37 5.08
C VAL A 76 -2.93 -11.62 5.92
N ASP A 77 -2.16 -12.67 5.62
CA ASP A 77 -2.15 -13.92 6.38
C ASP A 77 -0.87 -14.08 7.22
N GLU A 78 -0.77 -15.22 7.91
CA GLU A 78 0.38 -15.55 8.75
C GLU A 78 1.68 -15.65 7.97
N ASN A 79 1.65 -16.13 6.72
CA ASN A 79 2.84 -16.21 5.88
C ASN A 79 3.34 -14.81 5.55
N ASN A 80 2.44 -13.88 5.19
CA ASN A 80 2.80 -12.50 4.95
C ASN A 80 3.42 -11.83 6.18
N ILE A 81 2.85 -12.07 7.37
CA ILE A 81 3.41 -11.54 8.63
C ILE A 81 4.81 -12.10 8.89
N ASN A 82 5.00 -13.40 8.68
CA ASN A 82 6.30 -14.04 8.89
C ASN A 82 7.36 -13.54 7.90
N GLU A 83 7.01 -13.35 6.63
CA GLU A 83 7.91 -12.75 5.62
C GLU A 83 8.33 -11.34 6.02
N ILE A 84 7.37 -10.48 6.42
CA ILE A 84 7.67 -9.12 6.89
C ILE A 84 8.58 -9.15 8.12
N TYR A 85 8.29 -10.04 9.07
CA TYR A 85 9.09 -10.17 10.28
C TYR A 85 10.52 -10.63 9.99
N GLN A 86 10.72 -11.61 9.11
CA GLN A 86 12.05 -12.07 8.70
C GLN A 86 12.85 -10.98 7.98
N ASP A 87 12.23 -10.25 7.05
CA ASP A 87 12.85 -9.10 6.40
C ASP A 87 13.28 -8.01 7.41
N LEU A 88 12.43 -7.72 8.39
CA LEU A 88 12.76 -6.79 9.47
C LEU A 88 13.91 -7.28 10.34
N GLN A 89 13.97 -8.56 10.68
CA GLN A 89 15.09 -9.13 11.44
C GLN A 89 16.42 -8.97 10.69
N LEU A 90 16.44 -9.21 9.37
CA LEU A 90 17.62 -8.98 8.53
C LEU A 90 18.02 -7.51 8.52
N LYS A 91 17.04 -6.60 8.32
CA LYS A 91 17.28 -5.15 8.37
C LYS A 91 17.84 -4.71 9.72
N PHE A 92 17.26 -5.19 10.83
CA PHE A 92 17.75 -4.89 12.17
C PHE A 92 19.15 -5.46 12.41
N HIS A 93 19.45 -6.65 11.91
CA HIS A 93 20.78 -7.24 12.03
C HIS A 93 21.84 -6.38 11.34
N ASN A 94 21.61 -5.98 10.09
CA ASN A 94 22.54 -5.11 9.33
C ASN A 94 22.71 -3.73 9.98
N LEU A 95 21.71 -3.32 10.76
CA LEU A 95 21.67 -2.06 11.46
C LEU A 95 22.36 -2.11 12.84
N LYS A 96 22.52 -3.29 13.46
CA LYS A 96 23.17 -3.43 14.79
C LYS A 96 24.63 -2.94 14.82
N ASP A 97 25.31 -2.91 13.68
CA ASP A 97 26.67 -2.37 13.56
C ASP A 97 26.71 -0.82 13.62
N THR A 98 25.55 -0.17 13.50
CA THR A 98 25.38 1.27 13.64
C THR A 98 25.08 1.60 15.10
N LYS A 99 26.04 2.20 15.81
CA LYS A 99 25.83 2.67 17.19
C LYS A 99 24.68 3.69 17.23
N ASN A 100 23.73 3.49 18.16
CA ASN A 100 22.62 4.40 18.48
C ASN A 100 21.65 4.69 17.33
N ILE A 101 20.99 3.66 16.80
CA ILE A 101 19.89 3.90 15.86
C ILE A 101 18.70 4.47 16.63
N ASP A 102 18.21 5.60 16.13
CA ASP A 102 17.03 6.29 16.63
C ASP A 102 15.79 5.37 16.55
N THR A 103 15.04 5.27 17.65
CA THR A 103 13.81 4.48 17.74
C THR A 103 12.77 4.89 16.68
N VAL A 104 12.70 6.16 16.31
CA VAL A 104 11.83 6.68 15.24
C VAL A 104 12.25 6.12 13.88
N VAL A 105 13.55 5.96 13.63
CA VAL A 105 14.06 5.35 12.39
C VAL A 105 13.68 3.87 12.33
N LEU A 106 13.86 3.12 13.43
CA LEU A 106 13.42 1.73 13.51
C LEU A 106 11.91 1.61 13.30
N TYR A 107 11.13 2.50 13.90
CA TYR A 107 9.70 2.51 13.74
C TYR A 107 9.29 2.81 12.31
N ALA A 108 9.88 3.82 11.68
CA ALA A 108 9.64 4.14 10.27
C ALA A 108 9.96 2.95 9.35
N LEU A 109 11.01 2.18 9.64
CA LEU A 109 11.33 0.95 8.91
C LEU A 109 10.22 -0.10 9.05
N VAL A 110 9.74 -0.35 10.27
CA VAL A 110 8.61 -1.28 10.53
C VAL A 110 7.35 -0.82 9.80
N LEU A 111 6.98 0.46 9.94
CA LEU A 111 5.85 1.06 9.25
C LEU A 111 5.94 0.87 7.74
N ASN A 112 7.10 1.21 7.16
CA ASN A 112 7.30 1.16 5.72
C ASN A 112 7.28 -0.27 5.17
N SER A 113 7.92 -1.23 5.84
CA SER A 113 7.88 -2.65 5.45
C SER A 113 6.43 -3.14 5.43
N LEU A 114 5.69 -2.90 6.51
CA LEU A 114 4.32 -3.37 6.62
C LEU A 114 3.38 -2.71 5.60
N ILE A 115 3.42 -1.38 5.47
CA ILE A 115 2.57 -0.64 4.53
C ILE A 115 2.87 -1.06 3.09
N SER A 116 4.14 -1.23 2.73
CA SER A 116 4.54 -1.66 1.39
C SER A 116 4.04 -3.07 1.09
N SER A 117 4.26 -4.03 1.98
CA SER A 117 3.80 -5.41 1.80
C SER A 117 2.28 -5.50 1.65
N ILE A 118 1.52 -4.79 2.49
CA ILE A 118 0.05 -4.75 2.37
C ILE A 118 -0.34 -4.17 1.01
N ARG A 119 0.29 -3.09 0.55
CA ARG A 119 -0.05 -2.47 -0.74
C ARG A 119 0.26 -3.41 -1.91
N ASP A 120 1.39 -4.10 -1.88
CA ASP A 120 1.82 -5.03 -2.94
C ASP A 120 0.88 -6.23 -3.07
N ILE A 121 0.51 -6.86 -1.94
CA ILE A 121 -0.49 -7.95 -1.92
C ILE A 121 -1.78 -7.51 -2.62
N ASN A 122 -2.26 -6.31 -2.30
CA ASN A 122 -3.52 -5.81 -2.81
C ASN A 122 -3.46 -5.38 -4.26
N PHE A 123 -2.30 -4.92 -4.69
CA PHE A 123 -2.08 -4.47 -6.04
C PHE A 123 -1.87 -5.61 -7.04
N ASN A 124 -1.31 -6.75 -6.62
CA ASN A 124 -1.16 -7.95 -7.45
C ASN A 124 -2.50 -8.45 -8.04
N ASN A 125 -3.60 -8.27 -7.31
CA ASN A 125 -4.95 -8.55 -7.82
C ASN A 125 -5.32 -7.65 -9.01
N ALA A 126 -4.94 -6.37 -8.97
CA ALA A 126 -5.17 -5.45 -10.07
C ALA A 126 -4.31 -5.79 -11.30
N LEU A 127 -3.06 -6.19 -11.10
CA LEU A 127 -2.18 -6.66 -12.17
C LEU A 127 -2.73 -7.91 -12.86
N THR A 128 -3.23 -8.88 -12.08
CA THR A 128 -3.88 -10.09 -12.61
C THR A 128 -5.08 -9.72 -13.49
N GLU A 129 -5.89 -8.76 -13.05
CA GLU A 129 -7.06 -8.29 -13.79
C GLU A 129 -6.67 -7.54 -15.09
N ILE A 130 -5.62 -6.71 -15.06
CA ILE A 130 -5.08 -6.05 -16.26
C ILE A 130 -4.64 -7.10 -17.28
N ASN A 131 -3.80 -8.06 -16.85
CA ASN A 131 -3.32 -9.16 -17.69
C ASN A 131 -4.48 -9.93 -18.32
N ARG A 132 -5.50 -10.26 -17.53
CA ARG A 132 -6.71 -10.95 -18.01
C ARG A 132 -7.45 -10.14 -19.07
N ARG A 133 -7.62 -8.83 -18.88
CA ARG A 133 -8.32 -7.95 -19.84
C ARG A 133 -7.54 -7.73 -21.13
N VAL A 134 -6.21 -7.55 -21.05
CA VAL A 134 -5.36 -7.45 -22.26
C VAL A 134 -5.48 -8.72 -23.09
N LYS A 135 -5.37 -9.91 -22.47
CA LYS A 135 -5.48 -11.21 -23.17
C LYS A 135 -6.81 -11.42 -23.89
N LYS A 136 -7.91 -10.92 -23.31
CA LYS A 136 -9.23 -10.99 -23.95
C LYS A 136 -9.30 -10.16 -25.23
N LYS A 137 -8.57 -9.06 -25.30
CA LYS A 137 -8.56 -8.14 -26.46
C LYS A 137 -7.47 -8.48 -27.48
N LYS A 138 -6.32 -9.04 -27.05
CA LYS A 138 -5.20 -9.41 -27.92
C LYS A 138 -4.50 -10.66 -27.37
N LYS A 139 -4.36 -11.72 -28.18
CA LYS A 139 -3.49 -12.85 -27.84
C LYS A 139 -2.05 -12.34 -27.76
N GLY A 140 -1.48 -12.30 -26.57
CA GLY A 140 -0.15 -11.76 -26.32
C GLY A 140 0.62 -12.60 -25.31
N ASN A 141 1.96 -12.53 -25.39
CA ASN A 141 2.87 -13.17 -24.44
C ASN A 141 2.84 -12.42 -23.10
N ASN A 142 2.62 -13.14 -21.98
CA ASN A 142 2.64 -12.59 -20.62
C ASN A 142 3.89 -11.75 -20.35
N ASN A 143 5.04 -12.22 -20.82
CA ASN A 143 6.32 -11.56 -20.55
C ASN A 143 6.37 -10.17 -21.20
N LYS A 144 5.79 -10.00 -22.40
CA LYS A 144 5.72 -8.70 -23.06
C LYS A 144 4.75 -7.74 -22.35
N ILE A 145 3.65 -8.26 -21.80
CA ILE A 145 2.69 -7.46 -21.02
C ILE A 145 3.36 -7.01 -19.72
N GLN A 146 4.03 -7.93 -19.03
CA GLN A 146 4.75 -7.64 -17.79
C GLN A 146 5.86 -6.60 -18.01
N GLN A 147 6.73 -6.80 -19.01
CA GLN A 147 7.78 -5.82 -19.35
C GLN A 147 7.23 -4.41 -19.57
N LYS A 148 6.06 -4.27 -20.19
CA LYS A 148 5.44 -2.96 -20.41
C LYS A 148 4.82 -2.38 -19.15
N LEU A 149 4.21 -3.22 -18.32
CA LEU A 149 3.76 -2.80 -17.00
C LEU A 149 4.96 -2.30 -16.19
N ASP A 150 6.08 -3.02 -16.19
CA ASP A 150 7.32 -2.61 -15.53
C ASP A 150 7.83 -1.27 -16.07
N MET A 151 7.79 -1.04 -17.40
CA MET A 151 8.11 0.27 -17.99
C MET A 151 7.19 1.38 -17.48
N LEU A 152 5.87 1.12 -17.34
CA LEU A 152 4.93 2.09 -16.78
C LEU A 152 5.25 2.39 -15.30
N PHE A 153 5.67 1.38 -14.52
CA PHE A 153 6.16 1.61 -13.15
C PHE A 153 7.40 2.48 -13.10
N MET A 154 8.41 2.17 -13.93
CA MET A 154 9.67 2.90 -13.97
C MET A 154 9.48 4.36 -14.39
N ARG A 155 8.48 4.63 -15.23
CA ARG A 155 8.12 5.99 -15.68
C ARG A 155 7.15 6.72 -14.75
N ASN A 156 6.80 6.13 -13.60
CA ASN A 156 5.81 6.67 -12.67
C ASN A 156 4.48 7.02 -13.36
N ASP A 157 3.98 6.13 -14.22
CA ASP A 157 2.70 6.34 -14.91
C ASP A 157 1.58 6.65 -13.90
N GLY A 158 0.88 7.75 -14.14
CA GLY A 158 -0.13 8.26 -13.24
C GLY A 158 -1.31 7.30 -13.02
N ASN A 159 -1.69 6.51 -14.03
CA ASN A 159 -2.79 5.55 -13.90
C ASN A 159 -2.38 4.34 -13.07
N VAL A 160 -1.18 3.81 -13.30
CA VAL A 160 -0.62 2.73 -12.48
C VAL A 160 -0.47 3.19 -11.04
N SER A 161 0.06 4.39 -10.86
CA SER A 161 0.34 4.95 -9.55
C SER A 161 -0.91 5.16 -8.69
N ILE A 162 -1.97 5.77 -9.24
CA ILE A 162 -3.22 5.93 -8.51
C ILE A 162 -3.96 4.60 -8.34
N LEU A 163 -3.84 3.66 -9.28
CA LEU A 163 -4.43 2.33 -9.14
C LEU A 163 -3.81 1.56 -7.96
N TYR A 164 -2.50 1.71 -7.72
CA TYR A 164 -1.81 1.16 -6.55
C TYR A 164 -2.51 1.62 -5.26
N ASN A 165 -2.78 2.91 -5.15
CA ASN A 165 -3.37 3.52 -3.95
C ASN A 165 -4.86 3.25 -3.81
N LEU A 166 -5.61 3.23 -4.91
CA LEU A 166 -7.01 2.84 -4.90
C LEU A 166 -7.19 1.36 -4.55
N SER A 167 -6.27 0.49 -4.97
CA SER A 167 -6.29 -0.93 -4.61
C SER A 167 -6.08 -1.12 -3.12
N TYR A 168 -5.18 -0.33 -2.53
CA TYR A 168 -4.96 -0.31 -1.11
C TYR A 168 -6.17 0.22 -0.32
N LEU A 169 -6.75 1.36 -0.73
CA LEU A 169 -7.95 1.91 -0.07
C LEU A 169 -9.14 0.95 -0.13
N ASP A 170 -9.35 0.28 -1.27
CA ASP A 170 -10.40 -0.74 -1.44
C ASP A 170 -10.29 -1.82 -0.35
N THR A 171 -9.08 -2.37 -0.16
CA THR A 171 -8.84 -3.39 0.85
C THR A 171 -9.05 -2.86 2.27
N LEU A 172 -8.55 -1.67 2.59
CA LEU A 172 -8.78 -1.08 3.91
C LEU A 172 -10.29 -0.84 4.16
N ALA A 173 -11.00 -0.35 3.15
CA ALA A 173 -12.44 -0.14 3.22
C ALA A 173 -13.21 -1.45 3.45
N GLU A 174 -12.83 -2.53 2.76
CA GLU A 174 -13.40 -3.86 3.00
C GLU A 174 -13.10 -4.37 4.41
N SER A 175 -11.84 -4.25 4.85
CA SER A 175 -11.37 -4.72 6.16
C SER A 175 -12.09 -4.04 7.33
N PHE A 176 -12.39 -2.74 7.18
CA PHE A 176 -13.11 -1.96 8.19
C PHE A 176 -14.61 -1.82 7.92
N ASN A 177 -15.17 -2.62 6.99
CA ASN A 177 -16.60 -2.66 6.67
C ASN A 177 -17.22 -1.36 6.09
N TYR A 178 -16.41 -0.50 5.47
CA TYR A 178 -16.87 0.67 4.72
C TYR A 178 -17.36 0.28 3.32
N ARG A 179 -18.44 -0.50 3.24
CA ARG A 179 -18.97 -1.10 2.00
C ARG A 179 -19.19 -0.10 0.86
N LYS A 180 -19.67 1.11 1.19
CA LYS A 180 -19.89 2.19 0.20
C LYS A 180 -18.57 2.66 -0.40
N VAL A 181 -17.54 2.88 0.43
CA VAL A 181 -16.22 3.30 -0.04
C VAL A 181 -15.57 2.20 -0.86
N ALA A 182 -15.60 0.94 -0.40
CA ALA A 182 -15.11 -0.21 -1.16
C ALA A 182 -15.74 -0.30 -2.56
N ARG A 183 -17.08 -0.12 -2.65
CA ARG A 183 -17.77 -0.08 -3.95
C ARG A 183 -17.24 1.05 -4.86
N ILE A 184 -17.05 2.25 -4.32
CA ILE A 184 -16.50 3.39 -5.09
C ILE A 184 -15.07 3.07 -5.54
N CYS A 185 -14.23 2.52 -4.67
CA CYS A 185 -12.87 2.12 -5.00
C CYS A 185 -12.86 1.09 -6.14
N LYS A 186 -13.72 0.08 -6.13
CA LYS A 186 -13.85 -0.90 -7.22
C LYS A 186 -14.20 -0.25 -8.57
N ILE A 187 -15.09 0.73 -8.57
CA ILE A 187 -15.43 1.50 -9.77
C ILE A 187 -14.20 2.27 -10.28
N GLN A 188 -13.52 2.99 -9.40
CA GLN A 188 -12.32 3.76 -9.76
C GLN A 188 -11.18 2.83 -10.25
N LYS A 189 -10.92 1.72 -9.54
CA LYS A 189 -9.97 0.69 -9.96
C LYS A 189 -10.26 0.21 -11.37
N SER A 190 -11.51 -0.16 -11.67
CA SER A 190 -11.90 -0.61 -13.02
C SER A 190 -11.63 0.44 -14.09
N LYS A 191 -11.88 1.72 -13.79
CA LYS A 191 -11.58 2.85 -14.69
C LYS A 191 -10.09 2.96 -14.99
N TYR A 192 -9.22 2.92 -13.98
CA TYR A 192 -7.76 3.00 -14.18
C TYR A 192 -7.18 1.74 -14.82
N ILE A 193 -7.70 0.56 -14.48
CA ILE A 193 -7.37 -0.70 -15.17
C ILE A 193 -7.66 -0.58 -16.67
N ASN A 194 -8.83 -0.06 -17.06
CA ASN A 194 -9.16 0.10 -18.47
C ASN A 194 -8.18 1.04 -19.19
N ARG A 195 -7.83 2.17 -18.57
CA ARG A 195 -6.82 3.10 -19.13
C ARG A 195 -5.47 2.42 -19.35
N ILE A 196 -4.99 1.66 -18.37
CA ILE A 196 -3.73 0.91 -18.49
C ILE A 196 -3.84 -0.14 -19.60
N VAL A 197 -4.94 -0.90 -19.65
CA VAL A 197 -5.20 -1.88 -20.72
C VAL A 197 -5.13 -1.22 -22.09
N ASP A 198 -5.78 -0.08 -22.28
CA ASP A 198 -5.80 0.63 -23.56
C ASP A 198 -4.39 1.14 -23.93
N THR A 199 -3.64 1.71 -22.97
CA THR A 199 -2.23 2.08 -23.16
C THR A 199 -1.38 0.88 -23.59
N LEU A 200 -1.53 -0.27 -22.94
CA LEU A 200 -0.78 -1.49 -23.28
C LEU A 200 -1.13 -2.03 -24.67
N LEU A 201 -2.37 -1.86 -25.11
CA LEU A 201 -2.80 -2.30 -26.45
C LEU A 201 -2.25 -1.40 -27.55
N VAL A 202 -2.21 -0.08 -27.33
CA VAL A 202 -1.61 0.88 -28.26
C VAL A 202 -0.11 0.64 -28.40
N LEU A 203 0.61 0.48 -27.28
CA LEU A 203 2.07 0.23 -27.30
C LEU A 203 2.44 -1.11 -27.95
N ASN A 204 1.49 -2.04 -28.14
CA ASN A 204 1.70 -3.36 -28.74
C ASN A 204 1.51 -3.38 -30.27
N ASN A 205 1.30 -2.22 -30.89
CA ASN A 205 1.37 -2.02 -32.34
C ASN A 205 2.69 -1.31 -32.67
#